data_AF-A0A2N5GUI6-F1
#
_entry.id   AF-A0A2N5GUI6-F1
#
_cell.length_a   1.000
_cell.length_b   1.000
_cell.length_c   1.000
_cell.angle_alpha   90.00
_cell.angle_beta   90.00
_cell.angle_gamma   90.00
#
_symmetry.space_group_name_H-M   'P 1'
#
loop_
_entity.id
_entity.type
_entity.pdbx_description
1 polymer ?
#
loop_
_entity_poly.entity_id
_entity_poly.type
_entity_poly.pdbx_seq_one_letter_code
_entity_poly.pdbx_strand_id
1 'polypeptide(L)'
;MSTLGFRKKKKTETEETEIRDKKPGLVRRLWRKFRAIDWKNPVNRWRALFVVLFASIAMFGVAYGAIAYTSEPQFCSFCHEMSPEFITFEESAHSQIKCVQCHVDPGVVNTVIHKVESLKEVYYHVVGPPDPIVQTVPVMNKNCTQCHSENRLVTATGDLIVNHEGHIKEDIPCITCHSGVAHAKVVERGINHQKDLDFWKKENAEKLVKAEYMKPNMGTCIDCHDKVNKGERPWKDIQYSLPENTHGEKHEEKADGHAEAATLDTTEAAAPATTEVALSEEEQKALDDKHSQEIILQAIGKQKKDVKLSMECSTCHKEVSTPANHQSADWNLNHGGNAVEELDKCLNCHQDQKWIKKLPKQDIVSLIEAGATKDEYKPNLHVVKTDSRESNFCSSCHAYRPPGHLQSDEWLTAHADKAKTDNQKAECYVCHERAKPDEASKVKAPTDVYCEFCHRTGFKKS
;
A
#
# COMPACT_ATOMS: atom_id res chain seq x y z
N MET A 1 -79.22 -42.19 1.56
CA MET A 1 -80.40 -43.01 1.18
C MET A 1 -80.40 -43.17 -0.32
N SER A 2 -80.48 -44.42 -0.79
CA SER A 2 -80.79 -44.86 -2.18
C SER A 2 -79.76 -44.51 -3.26
N THR A 3 -79.30 -45.41 -4.12
CA THR A 3 -79.70 -46.79 -4.44
C THR A 3 -78.59 -47.45 -5.25
N LEU A 4 -78.42 -48.74 -5.04
CA LEU A 4 -77.65 -49.66 -5.89
C LEU A 4 -78.15 -49.64 -7.34
N GLY A 5 -77.24 -49.89 -8.27
CA GLY A 5 -77.54 -50.18 -9.68
C GLY A 5 -76.45 -51.01 -10.34
N PHE A 6 -76.41 -52.30 -10.02
CA PHE A 6 -75.59 -53.32 -10.68
C PHE A 6 -75.96 -53.45 -12.17
N ARG A 7 -74.97 -53.48 -13.08
CA ARG A 7 -75.02 -54.40 -14.22
C ARG A 7 -73.61 -54.79 -14.72
N LYS A 8 -73.21 -56.02 -14.37
CA LYS A 8 -72.12 -56.77 -15.01
C LYS A 8 -72.40 -56.97 -16.49
N LYS A 9 -71.38 -56.82 -17.34
CA LYS A 9 -71.02 -57.87 -18.30
C LYS A 9 -69.55 -57.77 -18.70
N LYS A 10 -68.86 -58.88 -18.43
CA LYS A 10 -67.46 -59.19 -18.66
C LYS A 10 -67.24 -59.40 -20.17
N LYS A 11 -66.22 -58.78 -20.75
CA LYS A 11 -65.55 -59.28 -21.95
C LYS A 11 -64.05 -59.09 -21.76
N THR A 12 -63.38 -60.22 -21.57
CA THR A 12 -61.95 -60.45 -21.71
C THR A 12 -61.52 -60.08 -23.12
N GLU A 13 -60.54 -59.18 -23.24
CA GLU A 13 -59.69 -59.03 -24.42
C GLU A 13 -58.33 -58.49 -23.96
N THR A 14 -57.35 -59.40 -24.03
CA THR A 14 -55.90 -59.23 -24.21
C THR A 14 -55.26 -57.88 -23.88
N GLU A 15 -54.45 -57.90 -22.83
CA GLU A 15 -53.40 -56.93 -22.51
C GLU A 15 -52.29 -57.01 -23.58
N GLU A 16 -52.42 -56.26 -24.67
CA GLU A 16 -51.29 -55.93 -25.53
C GLU A 16 -50.49 -54.80 -24.87
N THR A 17 -49.41 -55.18 -24.19
CA THR A 17 -48.35 -54.24 -23.82
C THR A 17 -47.74 -53.65 -25.09
N GLU A 18 -48.22 -52.48 -25.50
CA GLU A 18 -47.59 -51.64 -26.50
C GLU A 18 -46.23 -51.17 -25.95
N ILE A 19 -45.16 -51.91 -26.29
CA ILE A 19 -43.79 -51.46 -26.04
C ILE A 19 -43.57 -50.24 -26.94
N ARG A 20 -43.83 -49.04 -26.42
CA ARG A 20 -43.37 -47.80 -27.03
C ARG A 20 -41.85 -47.83 -27.09
N ASP A 21 -41.31 -48.21 -28.26
CA ASP A 21 -39.90 -48.06 -28.59
C ASP A 21 -39.49 -46.61 -28.31
N LYS A 22 -38.77 -46.40 -27.19
CA LYS A 22 -38.20 -45.10 -26.85
C LYS A 22 -37.24 -44.73 -27.97
N LYS A 23 -37.66 -43.83 -28.86
CA LYS A 23 -36.85 -43.29 -29.96
C LYS A 23 -35.45 -43.00 -29.41
N PRO A 24 -34.37 -43.59 -29.99
CA PRO A 24 -33.04 -43.48 -29.41
C PRO A 24 -32.67 -42.01 -29.20
N GLY A 25 -32.09 -41.68 -28.04
CA GLY A 25 -31.70 -40.31 -27.69
C GLY A 25 -30.81 -39.68 -28.77
N LEU A 26 -30.82 -38.35 -28.86
CA LEU A 26 -30.16 -37.57 -29.92
C LEU A 26 -28.70 -38.03 -30.17
N VAL A 27 -27.99 -38.32 -29.08
CA VAL A 27 -26.60 -38.81 -29.06
C VAL A 27 -26.44 -40.18 -29.73
N ARG A 28 -27.30 -41.16 -29.40
CA ARG A 28 -27.29 -42.51 -30.04
C ARG A 28 -27.62 -42.44 -31.53
N ARG A 29 -28.47 -41.50 -31.95
CA ARG A 29 -28.82 -41.27 -33.36
C ARG A 29 -27.68 -40.63 -34.14
N LEU A 30 -27.03 -39.62 -33.59
CA LEU A 30 -25.86 -38.97 -34.19
C LEU A 30 -24.69 -39.96 -34.31
N TRP A 31 -24.48 -40.81 -33.30
CA TRP A 31 -23.42 -41.81 -33.30
C TRP A 31 -23.63 -42.95 -34.31
N ARG A 32 -24.88 -43.42 -34.49
CA ARG A 32 -25.22 -44.37 -35.57
C ARG A 32 -24.98 -43.76 -36.96
N LYS A 33 -25.32 -42.48 -37.15
CA LYS A 33 -25.07 -41.76 -38.41
C LYS A 33 -23.57 -41.57 -38.66
N PHE A 34 -22.79 -41.27 -37.63
CA PHE A 34 -21.33 -41.11 -37.72
C PHE A 34 -20.61 -42.42 -38.09
N ARG A 35 -21.00 -43.56 -37.49
CA ARG A 35 -20.48 -44.89 -37.87
C ARG A 35 -20.85 -45.34 -39.27
N ALA A 36 -21.97 -44.86 -39.81
CA ALA A 36 -22.44 -45.20 -41.15
C ALA A 36 -21.80 -44.35 -42.27
N ILE A 37 -20.90 -43.42 -41.93
CA ILE A 37 -20.16 -42.63 -42.92
C ILE A 37 -19.12 -43.53 -43.59
N ASP A 38 -19.15 -43.58 -44.92
CA ASP A 38 -18.10 -44.26 -45.69
C ASP A 38 -16.84 -43.37 -45.74
N TRP A 39 -15.85 -43.75 -44.93
CA TRP A 39 -14.57 -43.07 -44.78
C TRP A 39 -13.58 -43.37 -45.90
N LYS A 40 -13.87 -44.32 -46.80
CA LYS A 40 -13.05 -44.55 -48.00
C LYS A 40 -13.34 -43.52 -49.10
N ASN A 41 -14.51 -42.87 -49.06
CA ASN A 41 -14.86 -41.81 -50.00
C ASN A 41 -14.08 -40.52 -49.67
N PRO A 42 -13.28 -39.97 -50.62
CA PRO A 42 -12.52 -38.76 -50.38
C PRO A 42 -13.41 -37.57 -50.00
N VAL A 43 -14.62 -37.46 -50.53
CA VAL A 43 -15.54 -36.34 -50.25
C VAL A 43 -15.97 -36.30 -48.78
N ASN A 44 -16.21 -37.46 -48.16
CA ASN A 44 -16.60 -37.53 -46.74
C ASN A 44 -15.42 -37.22 -45.81
N ARG A 45 -14.20 -37.61 -46.20
CA ARG A 45 -12.96 -37.25 -45.48
C ARG A 45 -12.72 -35.75 -45.53
N TRP A 46 -12.83 -35.13 -46.70
CA TRP A 46 -12.73 -33.68 -46.86
C TRP A 46 -13.82 -32.94 -46.07
N ARG A 47 -15.08 -33.40 -46.11
CA ARG A 47 -16.16 -32.82 -45.29
C ARG A 47 -15.88 -32.90 -43.79
N ALA A 48 -15.40 -34.04 -43.31
CA ALA A 48 -15.04 -34.18 -41.90
C ALA A 48 -13.86 -33.27 -41.52
N LEU A 49 -12.84 -33.16 -42.38
CA LEU A 49 -11.73 -32.23 -42.18
C LEU A 49 -12.20 -30.77 -42.14
N PHE A 50 -13.11 -30.36 -43.03
CA PHE A 50 -13.70 -29.01 -43.01
C PHE A 50 -14.52 -28.76 -41.74
N VAL A 51 -15.32 -29.72 -41.30
CA VAL A 51 -16.10 -29.61 -40.05
C VAL A 51 -15.17 -29.51 -38.84
N VAL A 52 -14.13 -30.34 -38.77
CA VAL A 52 -13.13 -30.29 -37.69
C VAL A 52 -12.36 -28.97 -37.71
N LEU A 53 -11.92 -28.51 -38.89
CA LEU A 53 -11.24 -27.23 -39.04
C LEU A 53 -12.13 -26.07 -38.57
N PHE A 54 -13.38 -26.02 -39.03
CA PHE A 54 -14.32 -24.97 -38.64
C PHE A 54 -14.65 -25.02 -37.14
N ALA A 55 -14.84 -26.22 -36.58
CA ALA A 55 -15.05 -26.40 -35.15
C ALA A 55 -13.83 -25.96 -34.33
N SER A 56 -12.61 -26.28 -34.78
CA SER A 56 -11.38 -25.83 -34.16
C SER A 56 -11.25 -24.31 -34.21
N ILE A 57 -11.48 -23.69 -35.38
CA ILE A 57 -11.47 -22.23 -35.52
C ILE A 57 -12.50 -21.57 -34.60
N ALA A 58 -13.72 -22.10 -34.57
CA ALA A 58 -14.77 -21.59 -33.68
C ALA A 58 -14.37 -21.70 -32.21
N MET A 59 -13.82 -22.85 -31.80
CA MET A 59 -13.33 -23.09 -30.44
C MET A 59 -12.18 -22.15 -30.07
N PHE A 60 -11.20 -21.97 -30.94
CA PHE A 60 -10.11 -21.00 -30.73
C PHE A 60 -10.62 -19.57 -30.67
N GLY A 61 -11.59 -19.20 -31.52
CA GLY A 61 -12.23 -17.89 -31.51
C GLY A 61 -12.97 -17.62 -30.19
N VAL A 62 -13.71 -18.61 -29.68
CA VAL A 62 -14.38 -18.52 -28.37
C VAL A 62 -13.37 -18.41 -27.24
N ALA A 63 -12.32 -19.24 -27.23
CA ALA A 63 -11.28 -19.20 -26.21
C ALA A 63 -10.54 -17.85 -26.20
N TYR A 64 -10.19 -17.34 -27.37
CA TYR A 64 -9.57 -16.02 -27.51
C TYR A 64 -10.50 -14.91 -27.01
N GLY A 65 -11.78 -14.94 -27.41
CA GLY A 65 -12.78 -13.97 -26.95
C GLY A 65 -12.96 -13.99 -25.42
N ALA A 66 -12.98 -15.17 -24.81
CA ALA A 66 -13.07 -15.33 -23.36
C ALA A 66 -11.82 -14.75 -22.65
N ILE A 67 -10.62 -15.04 -23.14
CA ILE A 67 -9.37 -14.48 -22.59
C ILE A 67 -9.36 -12.95 -22.74
N ALA A 68 -9.77 -12.43 -23.89
CA ALA A 68 -9.80 -10.99 -24.15
C ALA A 68 -10.79 -10.27 -23.23
N TYR A 69 -11.96 -10.86 -22.99
CA TYR A 69 -12.99 -10.32 -22.10
C TYR A 69 -12.58 -10.35 -20.63
N THR A 70 -12.07 -11.50 -20.16
CA THR A 70 -11.57 -11.67 -18.77
C THR A 70 -10.30 -10.89 -18.46
N SER A 71 -9.72 -10.22 -19.45
CA SER A 71 -8.58 -9.34 -19.31
C SER A 71 -8.97 -7.85 -19.29
N GLU A 72 -10.26 -7.53 -19.41
CA GLU A 72 -10.77 -6.16 -19.38
C GLU A 72 -10.90 -5.66 -17.93
N PRO A 73 -10.60 -4.38 -17.62
CA PRO A 73 -10.75 -3.86 -16.26
C PRO A 73 -12.16 -4.04 -15.67
N GLN A 74 -13.19 -3.96 -16.52
CA GLN A 74 -14.59 -4.15 -16.13
C GLN A 74 -14.90 -5.58 -15.64
N PHE A 75 -14.12 -6.57 -16.08
CA PHE A 75 -14.28 -7.93 -15.57
C PHE A 75 -13.76 -8.02 -14.13
N CYS A 76 -12.63 -7.37 -13.83
CA CYS A 76 -12.07 -7.34 -12.48
C CYS A 76 -12.98 -6.60 -11.50
N SER A 77 -13.69 -5.55 -11.95
CA SER A 77 -14.63 -4.79 -11.11
C SER A 77 -15.90 -5.57 -10.73
N PHE A 78 -16.11 -6.78 -11.25
CA PHE A 78 -17.21 -7.64 -10.81
C PHE A 78 -17.00 -8.20 -9.39
N CYS A 79 -15.75 -8.25 -8.93
CA CYS A 79 -15.44 -8.64 -7.57
C CYS A 79 -15.42 -7.38 -6.70
N HIS A 80 -16.25 -7.34 -5.66
CA HIS A 80 -16.33 -6.19 -4.75
C HIS A 80 -14.98 -5.93 -4.04
N GLU A 81 -14.18 -6.97 -3.82
CA GLU A 81 -12.84 -6.89 -3.26
C GLU A 81 -11.87 -6.04 -4.10
N MET A 82 -12.15 -5.90 -5.40
CA MET A 82 -11.33 -5.13 -6.33
C MET A 82 -11.75 -3.66 -6.44
N SER A 83 -12.76 -3.22 -5.70
CA SER A 83 -13.25 -1.83 -5.75
C SER A 83 -12.15 -0.79 -5.49
N PRO A 84 -11.27 -0.93 -4.47
CA PRO A 84 -10.19 0.03 -4.24
C PRO A 84 -9.25 0.16 -5.44
N GLU A 85 -8.82 -0.98 -5.99
CA GLU A 85 -7.85 -1.04 -7.08
C GLU A 85 -8.45 -0.57 -8.41
N PHE A 86 -9.72 -0.88 -8.65
CA PHE A 86 -10.43 -0.47 -9.85
C PHE A 86 -10.71 1.04 -9.87
N ILE A 87 -11.20 1.60 -8.75
CA ILE A 87 -11.52 3.04 -8.67
C ILE A 87 -10.23 3.87 -8.77
N THR A 88 -9.18 3.49 -8.05
CA THR A 88 -7.88 4.17 -8.16
C THR A 88 -7.30 4.09 -9.57
N PHE A 89 -7.44 2.93 -10.23
CA PHE A 89 -7.02 2.74 -11.61
C PHE A 89 -7.79 3.64 -12.59
N GLU A 90 -9.11 3.74 -12.45
CA GLU A 90 -9.95 4.63 -13.29
C GLU A 90 -9.56 6.10 -13.15
N GLU A 91 -9.16 6.54 -11.95
CA GLU A 91 -8.68 7.90 -11.68
C GLU A 91 -7.21 8.13 -12.09
N SER A 92 -6.48 7.05 -12.41
CA SER A 92 -5.07 7.13 -12.76
C SER A 92 -4.85 7.58 -14.21
N ALA A 93 -3.61 7.99 -14.50
CA ALA A 93 -3.17 8.25 -15.88
C ALA A 93 -3.16 6.99 -16.77
N HIS A 94 -3.36 5.80 -16.19
CA HIS A 94 -3.35 4.51 -16.89
C HIS A 94 -4.76 3.94 -17.14
N SER A 95 -5.83 4.69 -16.87
CA SER A 95 -7.21 4.21 -17.00
C SER A 95 -7.63 3.74 -18.40
N GLN A 96 -6.84 4.05 -19.43
CA GLN A 96 -7.09 3.68 -20.83
C GLN A 96 -6.39 2.37 -21.28
N ILE A 97 -5.69 1.67 -20.37
CA ILE A 97 -5.09 0.37 -20.65
C ILE A 97 -5.80 -0.75 -19.89
N LYS A 98 -5.41 -2.00 -20.10
CA LYS A 98 -5.95 -3.15 -19.35
C LYS A 98 -5.11 -3.42 -18.11
N CYS A 99 -5.74 -3.87 -17.02
CA CYS A 99 -5.03 -4.27 -15.79
C CYS A 99 -3.90 -5.29 -16.09
N VAL A 100 -4.19 -6.25 -16.98
CA VAL A 100 -3.25 -7.32 -17.33
C VAL A 100 -2.01 -6.83 -18.08
N GLN A 101 -2.03 -5.63 -18.68
CA GLN A 101 -0.83 -5.09 -19.34
C GLN A 101 0.26 -4.70 -18.33
N CYS A 102 -0.12 -4.48 -17.06
CA CYS A 102 0.80 -4.25 -15.95
C CYS A 102 0.99 -5.51 -15.10
N HIS A 103 -0.10 -6.22 -14.75
CA HIS A 103 -0.05 -7.34 -13.82
C HIS A 103 0.36 -8.68 -14.45
N VAL A 104 0.43 -8.77 -15.78
CA VAL A 104 0.84 -9.99 -16.49
C VAL A 104 2.01 -9.68 -17.39
N ASP A 105 3.05 -10.49 -17.24
CA ASP A 105 4.19 -10.44 -18.13
C ASP A 105 3.78 -10.65 -19.59
N PRO A 106 4.37 -9.91 -20.56
CA PRO A 106 4.02 -10.05 -21.95
C PRO A 106 4.32 -11.45 -22.47
N GLY A 107 3.48 -11.94 -23.38
CA GLY A 107 3.63 -13.23 -24.03
C GLY A 107 2.49 -14.19 -23.72
N VAL A 108 2.09 -14.98 -24.72
CA VAL A 108 0.93 -15.88 -24.64
C VAL A 108 1.06 -16.90 -23.50
N VAL A 109 2.27 -17.42 -23.26
CA VAL A 109 2.54 -18.39 -22.19
C VAL A 109 2.26 -17.79 -20.82
N ASN A 110 2.76 -16.58 -20.56
CA ASN A 110 2.55 -15.88 -19.29
C ASN A 110 1.08 -15.55 -19.06
N THR A 111 0.36 -15.15 -20.11
CA THR A 111 -1.10 -14.94 -20.03
C THR A 111 -1.84 -16.20 -19.62
N VAL A 112 -1.46 -17.37 -20.15
CA VAL A 112 -2.09 -18.64 -19.79
C VAL A 112 -1.73 -19.05 -18.36
N ILE A 113 -0.46 -18.94 -17.97
CA ILE A 113 0.00 -19.26 -16.60
C ILE A 113 -0.75 -18.40 -15.58
N HIS A 114 -0.80 -17.08 -15.78
CA HIS A 114 -1.54 -16.18 -14.90
C HIS A 114 -3.01 -16.56 -14.79
N LYS A 115 -3.65 -17.03 -15.88
CA LYS A 115 -5.08 -17.39 -15.85
C LYS A 115 -5.33 -18.66 -15.05
N VAL A 116 -4.37 -19.59 -15.05
CA VAL A 116 -4.42 -20.77 -14.16
C VAL A 116 -4.16 -20.37 -12.72
N GLU A 117 -3.18 -19.50 -12.46
CA GLU A 117 -2.86 -19.03 -11.11
C GLU A 117 -3.98 -18.20 -10.49
N SER A 118 -4.65 -17.34 -11.26
CA SER A 118 -5.80 -16.54 -10.81
C SER A 118 -7.03 -17.37 -10.43
N LEU A 119 -7.05 -18.69 -10.68
CA LEU A 119 -8.08 -19.57 -10.10
C LEU A 119 -8.06 -19.54 -8.57
N LYS A 120 -6.90 -19.23 -7.96
CA LYS A 120 -6.78 -19.02 -6.50
C LYS A 120 -7.60 -17.82 -6.03
N GLU A 121 -7.71 -16.77 -6.84
CA GLU A 121 -8.50 -15.57 -6.51
C GLU A 121 -9.99 -15.89 -6.47
N VAL A 122 -10.47 -16.73 -7.40
CA VAL A 122 -11.84 -17.25 -7.40
C VAL A 122 -12.10 -18.11 -6.15
N TYR A 123 -11.13 -18.92 -5.75
CA TYR A 123 -11.21 -19.67 -4.50
C TYR A 123 -11.33 -18.73 -3.29
N TYR A 124 -10.46 -17.72 -3.18
CA TYR A 124 -10.50 -16.73 -2.09
C TYR A 124 -11.79 -15.91 -2.06
N HIS A 125 -12.35 -15.56 -3.22
CA HIS A 125 -13.66 -14.92 -3.28
C HIS A 125 -14.76 -15.79 -2.64
N VAL A 126 -14.68 -17.11 -2.78
CA VAL A 126 -15.67 -18.04 -2.21
C VAL A 126 -15.43 -18.32 -0.73
N VAL A 127 -14.17 -18.50 -0.31
CA VAL A 127 -13.85 -18.88 1.09
C VAL A 127 -13.62 -17.70 2.03
N GLY A 128 -13.48 -16.49 1.48
CA GLY A 128 -13.10 -15.29 2.21
C GLY A 128 -11.69 -14.83 1.80
N PRO A 129 -11.53 -13.60 1.27
CA PRO A 129 -10.23 -13.07 0.90
C PRO A 129 -9.42 -12.73 2.15
N PRO A 130 -8.08 -12.75 2.07
CA PRO A 130 -7.22 -12.19 3.11
C PRO A 130 -7.55 -10.70 3.33
N ASP A 131 -7.54 -10.27 4.59
CA ASP A 131 -7.78 -8.88 4.97
C ASP A 131 -6.54 -8.30 5.69
N PRO A 132 -5.82 -7.32 5.12
CA PRO A 132 -6.08 -6.63 3.84
C PRO A 132 -5.57 -7.44 2.63
N ILE A 133 -6.07 -7.15 1.42
CA ILE A 133 -5.51 -7.75 0.20
C ILE A 133 -4.19 -7.05 -0.14
N VAL A 134 -3.10 -7.81 -0.19
CA VAL A 134 -1.76 -7.27 -0.46
C VAL A 134 -1.13 -7.89 -1.69
N GLN A 135 -0.40 -7.07 -2.46
CA GLN A 135 0.34 -7.53 -3.63
C GLN A 135 1.59 -8.28 -3.19
N THR A 136 1.68 -9.57 -3.54
CA THR A 136 2.84 -10.44 -3.21
C THR A 136 3.78 -10.64 -4.38
N VAL A 137 3.32 -10.36 -5.60
CA VAL A 137 4.11 -10.51 -6.83
C VAL A 137 4.35 -9.13 -7.42
N PRO A 138 5.59 -8.73 -7.72
CA PRO A 138 5.88 -7.41 -8.28
C PRO A 138 5.40 -7.27 -9.73
N VAL A 139 5.11 -6.03 -10.12
CA VAL A 139 5.02 -5.67 -11.53
C VAL A 139 6.42 -5.51 -12.09
N MET A 140 6.75 -6.28 -13.13
CA MET A 140 8.09 -6.32 -13.71
C MET A 140 8.37 -5.10 -14.59
N ASN A 141 9.63 -4.65 -14.64
CA ASN A 141 10.07 -3.51 -15.47
C ASN A 141 9.67 -3.63 -16.94
N LYS A 142 9.72 -4.84 -17.49
CA LYS A 142 9.31 -5.12 -18.88
C LYS A 142 7.84 -4.79 -19.18
N ASN A 143 6.99 -4.73 -18.16
CA ASN A 143 5.58 -4.36 -18.32
C ASN A 143 5.48 -2.85 -18.52
N CYS A 144 6.30 -2.08 -17.80
CA CYS A 144 6.43 -0.64 -17.98
C CYS A 144 7.07 -0.29 -19.33
N THR A 145 8.15 -0.99 -19.73
CA THR A 145 8.93 -0.63 -20.92
C THR A 145 8.28 -0.98 -22.25
N GLN A 146 7.15 -1.69 -22.24
CA GLN A 146 6.27 -1.81 -23.41
C GLN A 146 5.72 -0.45 -23.88
N CYS A 147 5.55 0.50 -22.95
CA CYS A 147 5.01 1.83 -23.22
C CYS A 147 5.96 2.97 -22.81
N HIS A 148 6.89 2.74 -21.88
CA HIS A 148 7.80 3.75 -21.34
C HIS A 148 9.25 3.48 -21.76
N SER A 149 9.85 4.39 -22.52
CA SER A 149 11.30 4.33 -22.78
C SER A 149 12.11 4.42 -21.48
N GLU A 150 13.18 3.62 -21.40
CA GLU A 150 14.19 3.67 -20.35
C GLU A 150 15.02 4.96 -20.40
N ASN A 151 15.13 5.57 -21.59
CA ASN A 151 15.88 6.80 -21.80
C ASN A 151 15.01 8.04 -21.54
N ARG A 152 14.65 8.26 -20.27
CA ARG A 152 13.90 9.45 -19.82
C ARG A 152 14.83 10.40 -19.07
N LEU A 153 15.18 11.51 -19.72
CA LEU A 153 16.00 12.59 -19.12
C LEU A 153 15.23 13.43 -18.10
N VAL A 154 13.90 13.31 -18.02
CA VAL A 154 13.06 14.11 -17.11
C VAL A 154 11.92 13.27 -16.55
N THR A 155 11.78 13.25 -15.23
CA THR A 155 10.55 12.81 -14.53
C THR A 155 9.42 13.78 -14.86
N ALA A 156 8.17 13.31 -14.88
CA ALA A 156 7.01 14.18 -15.10
C ALA A 156 7.01 15.38 -14.11
N THR A 157 6.73 16.55 -14.67
CA THR A 157 6.51 17.88 -14.04
C THR A 157 6.88 18.06 -12.57
N GLY A 158 7.86 18.93 -12.32
CA GLY A 158 8.18 19.42 -10.98
C GLY A 158 9.63 19.87 -10.83
N ASP A 159 10.01 19.96 -9.57
CA ASP A 159 11.32 20.42 -9.11
C ASP A 159 12.38 19.30 -9.07
N LEU A 160 11.98 18.04 -9.18
CA LEU A 160 12.90 16.91 -9.00
C LEU A 160 13.81 16.66 -10.22
N ILE A 161 15.06 16.35 -9.95
CA ILE A 161 16.11 15.92 -10.88
C ILE A 161 16.37 14.44 -10.60
N VAL A 162 15.91 13.55 -11.49
CA VAL A 162 16.09 12.09 -11.33
C VAL A 162 16.80 11.51 -12.54
N ASN A 163 17.97 10.92 -12.29
CA ASN A 163 18.74 10.21 -13.31
C ASN A 163 18.18 8.80 -13.56
N HIS A 164 17.13 8.67 -14.37
CA HIS A 164 16.53 7.35 -14.65
C HIS A 164 17.53 6.37 -15.25
N GLU A 165 18.43 6.82 -16.13
CA GLU A 165 19.43 5.94 -16.77
C GLU A 165 20.34 5.28 -15.73
N GLY A 166 20.82 6.04 -14.74
CA GLY A 166 21.63 5.51 -13.64
C GLY A 166 20.89 4.48 -12.79
N HIS A 167 19.62 4.74 -12.47
CA HIS A 167 18.81 3.82 -11.66
C HIS A 167 18.46 2.53 -12.43
N ILE A 168 18.18 2.63 -13.73
CA ILE A 168 17.89 1.47 -14.59
C ILE A 168 19.14 0.60 -14.77
N LYS A 169 20.33 1.20 -14.86
CA LYS A 169 21.61 0.46 -14.90
C LYS A 169 21.89 -0.38 -13.66
N GLU A 170 21.38 0.04 -12.49
CA GLU A 170 21.46 -0.73 -11.25
C GLU A 170 20.32 -1.74 -11.07
N ASP A 171 19.50 -1.93 -12.12
CA ASP A 171 18.35 -2.83 -12.16
C ASP A 171 17.32 -2.54 -11.07
N ILE A 172 17.12 -1.26 -10.74
CA ILE A 172 16.13 -0.83 -9.75
C ILE A 172 14.73 -0.98 -10.35
N PRO A 173 13.80 -1.74 -9.72
CA PRO A 173 12.45 -1.89 -10.23
C PRO A 173 11.70 -0.54 -10.31
N CYS A 174 10.96 -0.30 -11.39
CA CYS A 174 10.20 0.94 -11.58
C CYS A 174 9.23 1.20 -10.42
N ILE A 175 8.61 0.15 -9.90
CA ILE A 175 7.66 0.21 -8.77
C ILE A 175 8.32 0.64 -7.45
N THR A 176 9.65 0.56 -7.33
CA THR A 176 10.37 1.03 -6.13
C THR A 176 10.06 2.50 -5.84
N CYS A 177 9.95 3.31 -6.89
CA CYS A 177 9.57 4.72 -6.79
C CYS A 177 8.10 4.94 -7.20
N HIS A 178 7.63 4.23 -8.23
CA HIS A 178 6.32 4.42 -8.84
C HIS A 178 5.23 3.46 -8.31
N SER A 179 5.32 3.01 -7.05
CA SER A 179 4.35 2.06 -6.47
C SER A 179 2.91 2.58 -6.46
N GLY A 180 2.72 3.89 -6.35
CA GLY A 180 1.40 4.51 -6.28
C GLY A 180 0.73 4.81 -7.63
N VAL A 181 1.40 4.59 -8.76
CA VAL A 181 1.03 5.19 -10.06
C VAL A 181 -0.38 4.86 -10.56
N ALA A 182 -0.91 3.68 -10.20
CA ALA A 182 -2.23 3.22 -10.58
C ALA A 182 -3.17 3.08 -9.39
N HIS A 183 -2.62 2.84 -8.19
CA HIS A 183 -3.38 2.36 -7.04
C HIS A 183 -3.31 3.27 -5.81
N ALA A 184 -2.76 4.48 -5.95
CA ALA A 184 -2.75 5.50 -4.90
C ALA A 184 -2.30 5.01 -3.51
N LYS A 185 -1.40 4.01 -3.47
CA LYS A 185 -0.85 3.39 -2.26
C LYS A 185 -1.92 2.97 -1.24
N VAL A 186 -3.05 2.44 -1.71
CA VAL A 186 -4.21 2.09 -0.84
C VAL A 186 -3.85 1.11 0.26
N VAL A 187 -2.95 0.16 -0.03
CA VAL A 187 -2.45 -0.82 0.94
C VAL A 187 -1.57 -0.15 1.99
N GLU A 188 -0.58 0.66 1.58
CA GLU A 188 0.29 1.35 2.54
C GLU A 188 -0.50 2.30 3.45
N ARG A 189 -1.55 2.93 2.92
CA ARG A 189 -2.48 3.80 3.65
C ARG A 189 -3.45 3.04 4.55
N GLY A 190 -3.61 1.72 4.38
CA GLY A 190 -4.49 0.88 5.19
C GLY A 190 -5.98 1.19 5.00
N ILE A 191 -6.37 1.56 3.77
CA ILE A 191 -7.77 1.86 3.41
C ILE A 191 -8.33 0.85 2.42
N ASN A 192 -7.82 -0.38 2.47
CA ASN A 192 -8.19 -1.50 1.61
C ASN A 192 -8.66 -2.73 2.42
N HIS A 193 -9.07 -2.51 3.67
CA HIS A 193 -9.63 -3.59 4.48
C HIS A 193 -11.05 -3.92 4.04
N GLN A 194 -11.58 -5.07 4.46
CA GLN A 194 -12.97 -5.45 4.13
C GLN A 194 -13.99 -4.39 4.56
N LYS A 195 -13.75 -3.75 5.72
CA LYS A 195 -14.57 -2.64 6.23
C LYS A 195 -14.57 -1.40 5.33
N ASP A 196 -13.57 -1.24 4.47
CA ASP A 196 -13.34 -0.05 3.65
C ASP A 196 -13.94 -0.19 2.24
N LEU A 197 -14.18 -1.42 1.78
CA LEU A 197 -14.56 -1.71 0.38
C LEU A 197 -15.83 -0.97 -0.07
N ASP A 198 -16.84 -0.86 0.80
CA ASP A 198 -18.12 -0.19 0.48
C ASP A 198 -17.98 1.33 0.30
N PHE A 199 -16.87 1.92 0.73
CA PHE A 199 -16.58 3.34 0.57
C PHE A 199 -15.88 3.65 -0.76
N TRP A 200 -15.32 2.65 -1.44
CA TRP A 200 -14.67 2.78 -2.75
C TRP A 200 -15.69 2.85 -3.87
N LYS A 201 -16.27 4.05 -4.02
CA LYS A 201 -17.23 4.38 -5.07
C LYS A 201 -16.75 5.61 -5.83
N LYS A 202 -17.24 5.79 -7.06
CA LYS A 202 -16.84 6.90 -7.94
C LYS A 202 -17.08 8.26 -7.28
N GLU A 203 -18.13 8.40 -6.48
CA GLU A 203 -18.47 9.66 -5.79
C GLU A 203 -17.46 10.04 -4.70
N ASN A 204 -16.70 9.07 -4.18
CA ASN A 204 -15.66 9.28 -3.18
C ASN A 204 -14.27 9.35 -3.80
N ALA A 205 -14.12 9.05 -5.09
CA ALA A 205 -12.83 8.89 -5.74
C ALA A 205 -11.96 10.15 -5.65
N GLU A 206 -12.51 11.33 -5.93
CA GLU A 206 -11.78 12.61 -5.81
C GLU A 206 -11.28 12.90 -4.39
N LYS A 207 -11.95 12.38 -3.36
CA LYS A 207 -11.56 12.56 -1.95
C LYS A 207 -10.44 11.60 -1.54
N LEU A 208 -10.44 10.40 -2.11
CA LEU A 208 -9.56 9.29 -1.73
C LEU A 208 -8.31 9.19 -2.62
N VAL A 209 -8.43 9.55 -3.90
CA VAL A 209 -7.38 9.45 -4.91
C VAL A 209 -6.73 10.82 -5.12
N LYS A 210 -5.73 11.11 -4.29
CA LYS A 210 -4.97 12.37 -4.36
C LYS A 210 -3.63 12.17 -5.05
N ALA A 211 -3.17 13.20 -5.76
CA ALA A 211 -1.89 13.19 -6.46
C ALA A 211 -0.69 12.91 -5.54
N GLU A 212 -0.79 13.21 -4.24
CA GLU A 212 0.24 12.93 -3.24
C GLU A 212 0.51 11.43 -3.04
N TYR A 213 -0.51 10.57 -3.27
CA TYR A 213 -0.36 9.11 -3.14
C TYR A 213 -0.06 8.42 -4.47
N MET A 214 -0.33 9.10 -5.59
CA MET A 214 0.01 8.62 -6.94
C MET A 214 1.48 8.88 -7.30
N LYS A 215 2.08 9.91 -6.67
CA LYS A 215 3.46 10.31 -6.90
C LYS A 215 4.42 9.63 -5.92
N PRO A 216 5.70 9.46 -6.29
CA PRO A 216 6.72 9.04 -5.34
C PRO A 216 6.76 10.00 -4.14
N ASN A 217 6.89 9.46 -2.92
CA ASN A 217 7.18 10.29 -1.77
C ASN A 217 8.71 10.50 -1.70
N MET A 218 9.14 11.62 -1.14
CA MET A 218 10.57 11.91 -1.04
C MET A 218 11.27 10.97 -0.04
N GLY A 219 10.55 10.48 0.97
CA GLY A 219 11.06 9.49 1.92
C GLY A 219 11.55 8.20 1.26
N THR A 220 10.96 7.75 0.15
CA THR A 220 11.43 6.61 -0.65
C THR A 220 12.83 6.87 -1.20
N CYS A 221 13.07 8.08 -1.72
CA CYS A 221 14.38 8.48 -2.24
C CYS A 221 15.41 8.51 -1.10
N ILE A 222 15.03 9.15 0.02
CA ILE A 222 15.91 9.34 1.18
C ILE A 222 16.30 8.00 1.81
N ASP A 223 15.33 7.14 2.09
CA ASP A 223 15.56 5.80 2.68
C ASP A 223 16.46 4.94 1.78
N CYS A 224 16.18 4.91 0.47
CA CYS A 224 16.98 4.15 -0.48
C CYS A 224 18.43 4.66 -0.54
N HIS A 225 18.62 5.99 -0.67
CA HIS A 225 19.95 6.58 -0.77
C HIS A 225 20.75 6.49 0.53
N ASP A 226 20.11 6.59 1.70
CA ASP A 226 20.74 6.34 2.99
C ASP A 226 21.28 4.91 3.08
N LYS A 227 20.47 3.91 2.72
CA LYS A 227 20.88 2.50 2.63
C LYS A 227 22.04 2.29 1.64
N VAL A 228 22.00 2.94 0.47
CA VAL A 228 23.11 2.89 -0.50
C VAL A 228 24.40 3.51 0.05
N ASN A 229 24.29 4.62 0.78
CA ASN A 229 25.43 5.24 1.45
C ASN A 229 26.03 4.34 2.54
N LYS A 230 25.23 3.45 3.14
CA LYS A 230 25.67 2.38 4.05
C LYS A 230 26.23 1.15 3.31
N GLY A 231 26.21 1.13 1.99
CA GLY A 231 26.71 0.04 1.15
C GLY A 231 25.67 -1.05 0.84
N GLU A 232 24.41 -0.83 1.22
CA GLU A 232 23.31 -1.75 0.95
C GLU A 232 22.73 -1.55 -0.45
N ARG A 233 21.96 -2.54 -0.93
CA ARG A 233 21.19 -2.47 -2.18
C ARG A 233 19.76 -2.95 -1.92
N PRO A 234 18.91 -2.12 -1.30
CA PRO A 234 17.61 -2.57 -0.76
C PRO A 234 16.67 -3.14 -1.83
N TRP A 235 16.73 -2.64 -3.06
CA TRP A 235 15.88 -3.11 -4.17
C TRP A 235 16.17 -4.55 -4.63
N LYS A 236 17.26 -5.16 -4.17
CA LYS A 236 17.53 -6.59 -4.45
C LYS A 236 16.54 -7.51 -3.74
N ASP A 237 16.01 -7.07 -2.60
CA ASP A 237 14.86 -7.72 -1.98
C ASP A 237 13.60 -7.08 -2.54
N ILE A 238 12.79 -7.87 -3.24
CA ILE A 238 11.56 -7.38 -3.84
C ILE A 238 10.55 -6.88 -2.81
N GLN A 239 10.60 -7.39 -1.58
CA GLN A 239 9.73 -6.93 -0.49
C GLN A 239 9.97 -5.46 -0.16
N TYR A 240 11.17 -4.92 -0.45
CA TYR A 240 11.42 -3.49 -0.30
C TYR A 240 10.53 -2.64 -1.21
N SER A 241 10.13 -3.14 -2.38
CA SER A 241 9.31 -2.39 -3.34
C SER A 241 7.81 -2.74 -3.26
N LEU A 242 7.44 -3.66 -2.35
CA LEU A 242 6.07 -4.10 -2.11
C LEU A 242 5.56 -3.54 -0.78
N PRO A 243 4.23 -3.39 -0.63
CA PRO A 243 3.65 -3.09 0.67
C PRO A 243 3.91 -4.24 1.65
N GLU A 244 4.03 -3.92 2.95
CA GLU A 244 4.20 -4.91 4.01
C GLU A 244 3.05 -5.93 4.00
N ASN A 245 3.41 -7.21 3.99
CA ASN A 245 2.43 -8.30 4.03
C ASN A 245 2.27 -8.80 5.48
N THR A 246 1.11 -8.54 6.07
CA THR A 246 0.77 -8.96 7.43
C THR A 246 0.25 -10.41 7.51
N HIS A 247 0.04 -11.07 6.36
CA HIS A 247 -0.41 -12.47 6.29
C HIS A 247 0.78 -13.40 6.51
N GLY A 248 1.18 -13.54 7.77
CA GLY A 248 2.35 -14.33 8.19
C GLY A 248 2.69 -14.17 9.67
N GLU A 249 2.25 -13.08 10.31
CA GLU A 249 2.29 -12.89 11.76
C GLU A 249 1.11 -13.62 12.40
N LYS A 250 1.15 -14.95 12.42
CA LYS A 250 0.22 -15.69 13.26
C LYS A 250 0.68 -15.55 14.71
N HIS A 251 -0.22 -15.10 15.57
CA HIS A 251 -0.34 -15.72 16.88
C HIS A 251 -0.23 -17.24 16.69
N GLU A 252 0.92 -17.82 17.04
CA GLU A 252 1.11 -19.05 17.81
C GLU A 252 2.48 -19.68 17.55
N GLU A 253 3.08 -20.14 18.65
CA GLU A 253 3.99 -21.26 18.79
C GLU A 253 4.65 -21.85 17.53
N LYS A 254 6.00 -21.84 17.55
CA LYS A 254 6.90 -22.84 16.96
C LYS A 254 6.28 -23.82 15.95
N ALA A 255 6.68 -23.71 14.69
CA ALA A 255 7.17 -24.88 13.94
C ALA A 255 7.95 -24.44 12.71
N ASP A 256 9.14 -25.00 12.61
CA ASP A 256 10.04 -24.95 11.47
C ASP A 256 9.39 -25.47 10.18
N GLY A 257 9.80 -24.95 9.02
CA GLY A 257 9.50 -25.59 7.74
C GLY A 257 9.41 -24.63 6.56
N HIS A 258 10.52 -24.51 5.83
CA HIS A 258 10.62 -23.85 4.54
C HIS A 258 9.50 -24.25 3.56
N ALA A 259 8.85 -23.25 2.95
CA ALA A 259 8.09 -23.45 1.72
C ALA A 259 9.04 -23.33 0.53
N GLU A 260 9.16 -24.45 -0.18
CA GLU A 260 10.03 -24.71 -1.31
C GLU A 260 9.42 -24.14 -2.59
N ALA A 261 10.16 -23.28 -3.30
CA ALA A 261 9.97 -23.05 -4.73
C ALA A 261 11.28 -22.59 -5.39
N ALA A 262 11.80 -23.49 -6.23
CA ALA A 262 12.75 -23.30 -7.32
C ALA A 262 14.20 -22.88 -6.99
N THR A 263 15.03 -23.93 -7.00
CA THR A 263 16.50 -23.97 -7.04
C THR A 263 17.15 -23.10 -8.12
N LEU A 264 18.22 -22.38 -7.76
CA LEU A 264 19.47 -22.26 -8.53
C LEU A 264 20.62 -21.86 -7.58
N ASP A 265 21.80 -22.43 -7.85
CA ASP A 265 22.93 -22.68 -6.97
C ASP A 265 23.51 -21.52 -6.14
N THR A 266 24.04 -21.91 -4.98
CA THR A 266 24.68 -21.08 -3.95
C THR A 266 26.21 -21.19 -4.00
N THR A 267 26.91 -20.09 -3.70
CA THR A 267 28.10 -19.96 -2.83
C THR A 267 28.34 -18.44 -2.71
N GLU A 268 28.27 -17.76 -1.56
CA GLU A 268 29.19 -17.83 -0.42
C GLU A 268 28.64 -17.06 0.81
N ALA A 269 29.11 -17.51 1.98
CA ALA A 269 29.30 -16.78 3.25
C ALA A 269 28.08 -16.27 4.04
N ALA A 270 27.62 -17.10 4.97
CA ALA A 270 26.75 -16.73 6.08
C ALA A 270 27.49 -15.87 7.12
N ALA A 271 26.90 -14.73 7.49
CA ALA A 271 27.23 -13.94 8.68
C ALA A 271 26.41 -14.46 9.89
N PRO A 272 26.86 -14.26 11.15
CA PRO A 272 26.29 -14.94 12.29
C PRO A 272 24.91 -14.37 12.66
N ALA A 273 23.96 -15.28 12.91
CA ALA A 273 22.64 -14.96 13.42
C ALA A 273 22.74 -14.32 14.81
N THR A 274 22.33 -13.06 14.91
CA THR A 274 22.00 -12.41 16.18
C THR A 274 20.61 -12.86 16.60
N THR A 275 20.48 -13.44 17.79
CA THR A 275 19.20 -13.69 18.45
C THR A 275 18.46 -12.38 18.66
N GLU A 276 17.42 -12.13 17.85
CA GLU A 276 16.51 -11.01 18.02
C GLU A 276 15.53 -11.31 19.17
N VAL A 277 15.52 -10.42 20.16
CA VAL A 277 14.49 -10.39 21.21
C VAL A 277 13.24 -9.78 20.58
N ALA A 278 12.11 -10.48 20.62
CA ALA A 278 10.84 -9.94 20.15
C ALA A 278 10.46 -8.73 21.03
N LEU A 279 10.42 -7.54 20.41
CA LEU A 279 10.04 -6.29 21.06
C LEU A 279 8.52 -6.24 21.21
N SER A 280 8.02 -5.58 22.26
CA SER A 280 6.61 -5.21 22.34
C SER A 280 6.25 -4.19 21.24
N GLU A 281 4.96 -4.07 20.89
CA GLU A 281 4.50 -3.11 19.88
C GLU A 281 4.94 -1.67 20.18
N GLU A 282 4.97 -1.29 21.46
CA GLU A 282 5.43 0.02 21.91
C GLU A 282 6.95 0.20 21.74
N GLU A 283 7.74 -0.84 22.04
CA GLU A 283 9.19 -0.82 21.86
C GLU A 283 9.59 -0.80 20.37
N GLN A 284 8.87 -1.55 19.53
CA GLN A 284 9.08 -1.54 18.09
C GLN A 284 8.74 -0.17 17.50
N LYS A 285 7.61 0.44 17.92
CA LYS A 285 7.24 1.79 17.50
C LYS A 285 8.30 2.82 17.91
N ALA A 286 8.82 2.74 19.14
CA ALA A 286 9.87 3.65 19.60
C ALA A 286 11.18 3.49 18.83
N LEU A 287 11.53 2.26 18.44
CA LEU A 287 12.68 1.97 17.59
C LEU A 287 12.50 2.56 16.18
N ASP A 288 11.32 2.39 15.59
CA ASP A 288 10.97 2.92 14.26
C ASP A 288 10.98 4.46 14.25
N ASP A 289 10.44 5.09 15.29
CA ASP A 289 10.44 6.56 15.46
C ASP A 289 11.89 7.08 15.56
N LYS A 290 12.73 6.43 16.37
CA LYS A 290 14.16 6.77 16.49
C LYS A 290 14.90 6.61 15.17
N HIS A 291 14.68 5.51 14.46
CA HIS A 291 15.30 5.28 13.16
C HIS A 291 14.90 6.37 12.14
N SER A 292 13.62 6.75 12.15
CA SER A 292 13.09 7.82 11.30
C SER A 292 13.73 9.18 11.62
N GLN A 293 13.90 9.52 12.90
CA GLN A 293 14.60 10.73 13.34
C GLN A 293 16.05 10.76 12.87
N GLU A 294 16.77 9.63 12.93
CA GLU A 294 18.16 9.53 12.46
C GLU A 294 18.26 9.78 10.95
N ILE A 295 17.35 9.22 10.15
CA ILE A 295 17.29 9.46 8.71
C ILE A 295 17.06 10.94 8.41
N ILE A 296 16.10 11.57 9.10
CA ILE A 296 15.79 13.00 8.95
C ILE A 296 17.02 13.86 9.25
N LEU A 297 17.72 13.58 10.36
CA LEU A 297 18.93 14.31 10.75
C LEU A 297 20.07 14.19 9.73
N GLN A 298 20.17 13.06 9.03
CA GLN A 298 21.15 12.90 7.97
C GLN A 298 20.78 13.68 6.70
N ALA A 299 19.49 13.71 6.35
CA ALA A 299 18.98 14.37 5.15
C ALA A 299 19.06 15.91 5.23
N ILE A 300 18.96 16.51 6.43
CA ILE A 300 19.02 17.99 6.62
C ILE A 300 20.44 18.60 6.54
N GLY A 301 21.36 18.01 5.78
CA GLY A 301 22.69 18.59 5.55
C GLY A 301 23.66 18.50 6.74
N LYS A 302 23.38 17.64 7.72
CA LYS A 302 24.37 17.22 8.74
C LYS A 302 25.03 15.91 8.33
N GLN A 303 25.40 15.76 7.06
CA GLN A 303 26.20 14.63 6.60
C GLN A 303 27.59 14.71 7.25
N LYS A 304 27.77 13.99 8.36
CA LYS A 304 29.02 14.01 9.16
C LYS A 304 30.12 13.10 8.60
N LYS A 305 29.89 12.42 7.46
CA LYS A 305 30.78 11.41 6.86
C LYS A 305 30.76 11.52 5.34
N ASP A 306 31.83 11.07 4.68
CA ASP A 306 31.90 10.94 3.23
C ASP A 306 30.81 9.98 2.73
N VAL A 307 29.93 10.46 1.86
CA VAL A 307 28.82 9.70 1.27
C VAL A 307 29.07 9.46 -0.21
N LYS A 308 28.59 8.31 -0.73
CA LYS A 308 28.66 8.00 -2.17
C LYS A 308 27.64 8.79 -2.97
N LEU A 309 26.48 9.06 -2.38
CA LEU A 309 25.39 9.85 -2.93
C LEU A 309 25.10 11.01 -1.99
N SER A 310 25.30 12.23 -2.49
CA SER A 310 24.94 13.46 -1.79
C SER A 310 23.45 13.48 -1.45
N MET A 311 23.12 13.83 -0.20
CA MET A 311 21.74 14.05 0.24
C MET A 311 21.40 15.55 0.33
N GLU A 312 22.30 16.42 -0.15
CA GLU A 312 22.03 17.84 -0.27
C GLU A 312 20.84 18.09 -1.18
N CYS A 313 19.96 19.01 -0.80
CA CYS A 313 18.67 19.22 -1.45
C CYS A 313 18.82 19.48 -2.96
N SER A 314 19.83 20.27 -3.36
CA SER A 314 20.12 20.62 -4.76
C SER A 314 20.56 19.46 -5.64
N THR A 315 20.92 18.31 -5.03
CA THR A 315 21.18 17.07 -5.76
C THR A 315 19.90 16.52 -6.37
N CYS A 316 18.79 16.70 -5.66
CA CYS A 316 17.48 16.16 -6.02
C CYS A 316 16.52 17.23 -6.55
N HIS A 317 16.71 18.50 -6.19
CA HIS A 317 15.81 19.61 -6.48
C HIS A 317 16.48 20.67 -7.35
N LYS A 318 15.75 21.25 -8.32
CA LYS A 318 16.21 22.37 -9.15
C LYS A 318 16.21 23.69 -8.38
N GLU A 319 15.21 23.89 -7.54
CA GLU A 319 15.01 25.08 -6.72
C GLU A 319 14.27 24.72 -5.42
N VAL A 320 14.93 24.94 -4.28
CA VAL A 320 14.30 24.79 -2.95
C VAL A 320 14.10 26.17 -2.35
N SER A 321 12.87 26.67 -2.38
CA SER A 321 12.52 27.95 -1.77
C SER A 321 12.45 27.82 -0.24
N THR A 322 13.59 27.91 0.43
CA THR A 322 13.64 28.04 1.89
C THR A 322 13.15 29.44 2.31
N PRO A 323 12.20 29.57 3.25
CA PRO A 323 11.75 30.88 3.70
C PRO A 323 12.88 31.68 4.36
N ALA A 324 12.79 33.01 4.31
CA ALA A 324 13.85 33.91 4.82
C ALA A 324 14.18 33.70 6.31
N ASN A 325 13.21 33.22 7.11
CA ASN A 325 13.42 32.91 8.52
C ASN A 325 14.48 31.81 8.75
N HIS A 326 14.76 30.95 7.77
CA HIS A 326 15.81 29.91 7.85
C HIS A 326 17.22 30.49 7.83
N GLN A 327 17.38 31.76 7.44
CA GLN A 327 18.66 32.46 7.41
C GLN A 327 18.93 33.24 8.70
N SER A 328 18.00 33.22 9.66
CA SER A 328 18.14 33.95 10.92
C SER A 328 19.12 33.23 11.86
N ALA A 329 20.15 33.94 12.32
CA ALA A 329 21.17 33.38 13.21
C ALA A 329 20.61 32.91 14.57
N ASP A 330 19.49 33.47 14.99
CA ASP A 330 18.78 33.18 16.24
C ASP A 330 17.53 32.28 16.05
N TRP A 331 17.34 31.71 14.86
CA TRP A 331 16.16 30.88 14.55
C TRP A 331 15.91 29.78 15.59
N ASN A 332 16.97 29.10 16.05
CA ASN A 332 16.86 28.04 17.05
C ASN A 332 16.23 28.49 18.38
N LEU A 333 16.27 29.78 18.71
CA LEU A 333 15.71 30.33 19.95
C LEU A 333 14.27 30.82 19.75
N ASN A 334 13.95 31.34 18.55
CA ASN A 334 12.74 32.13 18.33
C ASN A 334 11.72 31.50 17.38
N HIS A 335 12.05 30.37 16.74
CA HIS A 335 11.15 29.72 15.77
C HIS A 335 9.83 29.25 16.38
N GLY A 336 9.76 29.00 17.69
CA GLY A 336 8.53 28.59 18.37
C GLY A 336 7.38 29.60 18.25
N GLY A 337 7.68 30.90 18.28
CA GLY A 337 6.67 31.94 18.05
C GLY A 337 6.09 31.88 16.63
N ASN A 338 6.97 31.74 15.64
CA ASN A 338 6.56 31.57 14.24
C ASN A 338 5.78 30.27 14.03
N ALA A 339 6.15 29.19 14.71
CA ALA A 339 5.43 27.92 14.65
C ALA A 339 4.00 28.07 15.19
N VAL A 340 3.78 28.87 16.25
CA VAL A 340 2.43 29.16 16.73
C VAL A 340 1.59 29.88 15.69
N GLU A 341 2.18 30.83 14.97
CA GLU A 341 1.46 31.66 13.99
C GLU A 341 1.23 30.95 12.66
N GLU A 342 2.15 30.09 12.22
CA GLU A 342 2.19 29.58 10.84
C GLU A 342 2.64 28.10 10.75
N LEU A 343 2.23 27.25 11.70
CA LEU A 343 2.63 25.83 11.76
C LEU A 343 2.37 25.09 10.43
N ASP A 344 1.22 25.35 9.81
CA ASP A 344 0.81 24.76 8.54
C ASP A 344 1.81 25.06 7.41
N LYS A 345 2.39 26.27 7.41
CA LYS A 345 3.43 26.65 6.44
C LYS A 345 4.72 25.86 6.66
N CYS A 346 5.11 25.61 7.91
CA CYS A 346 6.26 24.77 8.24
C CYS A 346 6.04 23.32 7.80
N LEU A 347 4.88 22.76 8.12
CA LEU A 347 4.53 21.36 7.82
C LEU A 347 4.43 21.08 6.31
N ASN A 348 4.22 22.08 5.46
CA ASN A 348 4.29 21.88 4.00
C ASN A 348 5.62 21.25 3.55
N CYS A 349 6.72 21.54 4.25
CA CYS A 349 8.06 20.99 3.98
C CYS A 349 8.51 20.01 5.08
N HIS A 350 8.11 20.24 6.32
CA HIS A 350 8.57 19.52 7.51
C HIS A 350 7.59 18.45 8.01
N GLN A 351 6.75 17.91 7.14
CA GLN A 351 5.89 16.78 7.47
C GLN A 351 6.66 15.46 7.30
N ASP A 352 6.56 14.58 8.30
CA ASP A 352 7.17 13.25 8.33
C ASP A 352 7.05 12.45 7.02
N GLN A 353 5.88 12.48 6.39
CA GLN A 353 5.59 11.79 5.12
C GLN A 353 6.50 12.23 3.95
N LYS A 354 7.13 13.40 4.06
CA LYS A 354 8.12 13.89 3.09
C LYS A 354 9.50 13.28 3.31
N TRP A 355 9.79 12.80 4.51
CA TRP A 355 11.13 12.31 4.90
C TRP A 355 11.17 10.81 5.11
N ILE A 356 10.04 10.20 5.44
CA ILE A 356 9.90 8.78 5.75
C ILE A 356 9.21 8.07 4.60
N LYS A 357 9.74 6.90 4.22
CA LYS A 357 9.16 6.07 3.16
C LYS A 357 7.75 5.59 3.51
N LYS A 358 7.53 5.17 4.76
CA LYS A 358 6.24 4.66 5.25
C LYS A 358 5.20 5.79 5.32
N LEU A 359 3.98 5.48 4.89
CA LEU A 359 2.84 6.37 5.01
C LEU A 359 2.06 6.07 6.31
N PRO A 360 1.52 7.09 6.99
CA PRO A 360 0.65 6.85 8.13
C PRO A 360 -0.65 6.20 7.66
N LYS A 361 -1.16 5.29 8.48
CA LYS A 361 -2.46 4.65 8.26
C LYS A 361 -3.56 5.70 8.34
N GLN A 362 -4.56 5.56 7.47
CA GLN A 362 -5.67 6.49 7.35
C GLN A 362 -6.99 5.80 7.65
N ASP A 363 -7.98 6.59 8.05
CA ASP A 363 -9.34 6.14 8.22
C ASP A 363 -10.19 6.67 7.07
N ILE A 364 -10.76 5.75 6.28
CA ILE A 364 -11.47 6.10 5.03
C ILE A 364 -12.72 6.96 5.30
N VAL A 365 -13.40 6.73 6.43
CA VAL A 365 -14.60 7.49 6.82
C VAL A 365 -14.22 8.93 7.11
N SER A 366 -13.17 9.13 7.92
CA SER A 366 -12.62 10.45 8.23
C SER A 366 -12.21 11.21 6.97
N LEU A 367 -11.63 10.53 5.97
CA LEU A 367 -11.26 11.16 4.69
C LEU A 367 -12.47 11.62 3.86
N ILE A 368 -13.59 10.89 3.92
CA ILE A 368 -14.80 11.21 3.17
C ILE A 368 -15.59 12.33 3.85
N GLU A 369 -15.64 12.31 5.18
CA GLU A 369 -16.33 13.28 6.04
C GLU A 369 -15.56 14.60 6.16
N ALA A 370 -14.23 14.55 6.19
CA ALA A 370 -13.36 15.71 6.05
C ALA A 370 -13.42 16.20 4.60
N GLY A 371 -14.56 16.80 4.23
CA GLY A 371 -14.84 17.29 2.91
C GLY A 371 -13.91 18.44 2.53
N ALA A 372 -12.72 18.13 2.01
CA ALA A 372 -11.83 18.95 1.17
C ALA A 372 -11.63 20.44 1.51
N THR A 373 -12.01 20.94 2.68
CA THR A 373 -11.70 22.27 3.15
C THR A 373 -10.46 22.18 4.02
N LYS A 374 -9.33 22.71 3.52
CA LYS A 374 -8.25 23.16 4.39
C LYS A 374 -8.86 24.23 5.27
N ASP A 375 -9.20 23.89 6.51
CA ASP A 375 -9.53 24.90 7.50
C ASP A 375 -8.36 25.88 7.57
N GLU A 376 -8.68 27.18 7.57
CA GLU A 376 -7.68 28.23 7.75
C GLU A 376 -6.98 27.99 9.10
N TYR A 377 -5.64 27.90 9.08
CA TYR A 377 -4.87 27.63 10.28
C TYR A 377 -5.13 28.72 11.32
N LYS A 378 -5.51 28.30 12.53
CA LYS A 378 -5.72 29.20 13.66
C LYS A 378 -4.58 29.03 14.64
N PRO A 379 -3.82 30.09 14.95
CA PRO A 379 -2.72 30.02 15.90
C PRO A 379 -3.14 29.39 17.22
N ASN A 380 -2.55 28.24 17.54
CA ASN A 380 -2.92 27.46 18.72
C ASN A 380 -1.72 26.73 19.30
N LEU A 381 -1.30 27.16 20.48
CA LEU A 381 -0.15 26.60 21.18
C LEU A 381 -0.34 25.11 21.56
N HIS A 382 -1.59 24.67 21.79
CA HIS A 382 -1.86 23.26 22.04
C HIS A 382 -1.65 22.40 20.80
N VAL A 383 -2.08 22.88 19.63
CA VAL A 383 -1.87 22.19 18.35
C VAL A 383 -0.38 22.07 18.06
N VAL A 384 0.37 23.17 18.18
CA VAL A 384 1.84 23.18 17.96
C VAL A 384 2.55 22.22 18.91
N LYS A 385 2.15 22.20 20.18
CA LYS A 385 2.67 21.25 21.17
C LYS A 385 2.40 19.81 20.74
N THR A 386 1.17 19.48 20.34
CA THR A 386 0.79 18.11 19.99
C THR A 386 1.47 17.66 18.69
N ASP A 387 1.37 18.47 17.64
CA ASP A 387 1.91 18.16 16.31
C ASP A 387 3.43 18.06 16.31
N SER A 388 4.13 18.91 17.09
CA SER A 388 5.60 18.83 17.22
C SER A 388 6.09 17.56 17.92
N ARG A 389 5.25 16.93 18.74
CA ARG A 389 5.58 15.67 19.42
C ARG A 389 5.24 14.45 18.59
N GLU A 390 4.14 14.51 17.85
CA GLU A 390 3.75 13.44 16.94
C GLU A 390 4.64 13.39 15.68
N SER A 391 5.22 14.52 15.29
CA SER A 391 6.14 14.58 14.15
C SER A 391 7.54 14.07 14.52
N ASN A 392 7.99 13.04 13.81
CA ASN A 392 9.38 12.57 13.77
C ASN A 392 10.36 13.67 13.34
N PHE A 393 9.95 14.55 12.42
CA PHE A 393 10.78 15.69 12.04
C PHE A 393 11.03 16.62 13.22
N CYS A 394 9.98 17.10 13.87
CA CYS A 394 10.10 18.03 14.98
C CYS A 394 10.81 17.38 16.18
N SER A 395 10.43 16.15 16.52
CA SER A 395 11.04 15.40 17.62
C SER A 395 12.52 15.08 17.40
N SER A 396 13.01 15.02 16.15
CA SER A 396 14.44 14.84 15.86
C SER A 396 15.35 15.91 16.52
N CYS A 397 14.82 17.09 16.85
CA CYS A 397 15.50 18.10 17.65
C CYS A 397 14.88 18.24 19.06
N HIS A 398 13.56 18.19 19.18
CA HIS A 398 12.85 18.44 20.45
C HIS A 398 12.85 17.26 21.44
N ALA A 399 13.30 16.07 21.02
CA ALA A 399 13.52 14.94 21.92
C ALA A 399 14.82 15.08 22.74
N TYR A 400 15.69 16.02 22.39
CA TYR A 400 16.96 16.21 23.09
C TYR A 400 16.88 17.33 24.12
N ARG A 401 17.51 17.09 25.27
CA ARG A 401 17.63 18.07 26.34
C ARG A 401 18.40 19.31 25.84
N PRO A 402 17.85 20.53 25.99
CA PRO A 402 18.51 21.74 25.51
C PRO A 402 19.73 22.10 26.37
N PRO A 403 20.74 22.79 25.82
CA PRO A 403 21.94 23.20 26.57
C PRO A 403 21.66 24.06 27.81
N GLY A 404 20.56 24.81 27.82
CA GLY A 404 20.13 25.61 28.97
C GLY A 404 19.58 24.80 30.15
N HIS A 405 19.44 23.48 29.99
CA HIS A 405 18.93 22.59 31.01
C HIS A 405 20.08 22.11 31.92
N LEU A 406 20.41 22.94 32.93
CA LEU A 406 21.39 22.66 34.00
C LEU A 406 21.16 21.31 34.66
N GLN A 407 22.18 20.76 35.36
CA GLN A 407 22.06 19.50 36.11
C GLN A 407 20.87 19.51 37.08
N SER A 408 20.34 18.33 37.40
CA SER A 408 19.03 18.21 38.07
C SER A 408 18.94 18.97 39.40
N ASP A 409 20.02 19.00 40.17
CA ASP A 409 20.17 19.74 41.42
C ASP A 409 20.19 21.26 41.23
N GLU A 410 20.93 21.74 40.23
CA GLU A 410 20.97 23.17 39.88
C GLU A 410 19.63 23.64 39.30
N TRP A 411 19.02 22.84 38.44
CA TRP A 411 17.75 23.15 37.79
C TRP A 411 16.61 23.34 38.78
N LEU A 412 16.50 22.47 39.79
CA LEU A 412 15.45 22.54 40.81
C LEU A 412 15.42 23.88 41.55
N THR A 413 16.55 24.58 41.64
CA THR A 413 16.65 25.89 42.31
C THR A 413 16.61 27.08 41.34
N ALA A 414 16.90 26.88 40.05
CA ALA A 414 16.99 27.95 39.05
C ALA A 414 15.75 28.09 38.14
N HIS A 415 14.91 27.05 38.01
CA HIS A 415 13.83 27.03 37.02
C HIS A 415 12.66 27.98 37.32
N ALA A 416 12.47 28.37 38.59
CA ALA A 416 11.35 29.24 38.99
C ALA A 416 11.34 30.59 38.24
N ASP A 417 12.51 31.16 37.96
CA ASP A 417 12.63 32.42 37.23
C ASP A 417 12.24 32.32 35.75
N LYS A 418 12.26 31.09 35.21
CA LYS A 418 11.92 30.78 33.81
C LYS A 418 10.48 30.31 33.64
N ALA A 419 9.68 30.27 34.73
CA ALA A 419 8.31 29.76 34.73
C ALA A 419 7.33 30.67 35.51
N LYS A 420 7.60 31.98 35.56
CA LYS A 420 6.80 32.95 36.34
C LYS A 420 5.44 33.21 35.71
N THR A 421 5.41 33.37 34.39
CA THR A 421 4.17 33.68 33.65
C THR A 421 3.57 32.43 33.03
N ASP A 422 2.28 32.51 32.66
CA ASP A 422 1.61 31.41 31.97
C ASP A 422 2.22 31.13 30.60
N ASN A 423 2.66 32.15 29.86
CA ASN A 423 3.37 31.97 28.59
C ASN A 423 4.71 31.25 28.77
N GLN A 424 5.50 31.62 29.78
CA GLN A 424 6.77 30.96 30.10
C GLN A 424 6.58 29.49 30.49
N LYS A 425 5.54 29.20 31.28
CA LYS A 425 5.17 27.80 31.60
C LYS A 425 4.74 27.04 30.35
N ALA A 426 4.09 27.71 29.40
CA ALA A 426 3.60 27.07 28.19
C ALA A 426 4.72 26.64 27.24
N GLU A 427 5.86 27.34 27.22
CA GLU A 427 7.08 26.92 26.50
C GLU A 427 7.63 25.59 27.03
N CYS A 428 7.57 25.36 28.34
CA CYS A 428 8.01 24.10 28.95
C CYS A 428 7.11 22.92 28.58
N TYR A 429 5.83 23.18 28.29
CA TYR A 429 4.87 22.14 27.94
C TYR A 429 5.12 21.52 26.56
N VAL A 430 6.08 22.02 25.77
CA VAL A 430 6.53 21.31 24.57
C VAL A 430 7.23 20.01 24.93
N CYS A 431 8.09 20.00 25.97
CA CYS A 431 8.87 18.82 26.37
C CYS A 431 8.35 18.11 27.63
N HIS A 432 7.50 18.78 28.40
CA HIS A 432 7.00 18.31 29.70
C HIS A 432 5.47 18.30 29.76
N GLU A 433 4.91 17.56 30.71
CA GLU A 433 3.49 17.67 31.03
C GLU A 433 3.22 18.54 32.25
N ARG A 434 2.01 19.10 32.30
CA ARG A 434 1.55 19.76 33.52
C ARG A 434 1.17 18.72 34.57
N ALA A 435 0.34 17.76 34.19
CA ALA A 435 -0.18 16.70 35.04
C ALA A 435 0.46 15.36 34.70
N LYS A 436 0.28 14.36 35.58
CA LYS A 436 0.69 12.99 35.25
C LYS A 436 -0.01 12.59 33.93
N PRO A 437 0.74 12.16 32.90
CA PRO A 437 0.12 11.71 31.66
C PRO A 437 -0.85 10.56 31.93
N ASP A 438 -2.00 10.57 31.26
CA ASP A 438 -2.88 9.40 31.21
C ASP A 438 -2.13 8.28 30.47
N GLU A 439 -2.19 7.06 30.99
CA GLU A 439 -1.60 5.89 30.32
C GLU A 439 -2.23 5.67 28.92
N ALA A 440 -3.48 6.11 28.73
CA ALA A 440 -4.19 6.07 27.46
C ALA A 440 -3.88 7.25 26.51
N SER A 441 -3.07 8.23 26.91
CA SER A 441 -2.74 9.37 26.06
C SER A 441 -1.87 8.92 24.88
N LYS A 442 -2.39 9.08 23.65
CA LYS A 442 -1.68 8.74 22.40
C LYS A 442 -0.45 9.62 22.18
N VAL A 443 -0.45 10.85 22.70
CA VAL A 443 0.67 11.80 22.58
C VAL A 443 1.29 12.01 23.94
N LYS A 444 2.51 11.50 24.11
CA LYS A 444 3.29 11.65 25.34
C LYS A 444 4.33 12.75 25.15
N ALA A 445 4.67 13.40 26.26
CA ALA A 445 5.80 14.31 26.27
C ALA A 445 7.10 13.52 26.04
N PRO A 446 8.13 14.13 25.43
CA PRO A 446 9.45 13.50 25.29
C PRO A 446 10.11 13.09 26.61
N THR A 447 9.58 13.58 27.75
CA THR A 447 10.09 13.28 29.08
C THR A 447 8.95 12.89 30.01
N ASP A 448 9.26 12.06 31.01
CA ASP A 448 8.34 11.67 32.07
C ASP A 448 8.20 12.74 33.19
N VAL A 449 8.76 13.93 32.97
CA VAL A 449 8.72 15.02 33.93
C VAL A 449 7.39 15.76 33.79
N TYR A 450 6.62 15.80 34.88
CA TYR A 450 5.40 16.57 34.96
C TYR A 450 5.35 17.47 36.21
N CYS A 451 4.82 18.67 36.03
CA CYS A 451 4.91 19.73 37.05
C CYS A 451 4.24 19.34 38.38
N GLU A 452 3.08 18.69 38.33
CA GLU A 452 2.32 18.28 39.51
C GLU A 452 3.06 17.31 40.41
N PHE A 453 4.08 16.61 39.91
CA PHE A 453 4.92 15.75 40.73
C PHE A 453 5.53 16.51 41.91
N CYS A 454 6.04 17.72 41.63
CA CYS A 454 6.66 18.63 42.60
C CYS A 454 5.70 19.75 43.05
N HIS A 455 4.82 20.25 42.17
CA HIS A 455 3.88 21.35 42.44
C HIS A 455 2.47 20.84 42.79
N ARG A 456 2.38 19.95 43.77
CA ARG A 456 1.13 19.26 44.16
C ARG A 456 -0.01 20.18 44.62
N THR A 457 0.32 21.36 45.13
CA THR A 457 -0.67 22.36 45.58
C THR A 457 -1.08 23.35 44.49
N GLY A 458 -0.65 23.10 43.24
CA GLY A 458 -0.82 24.01 42.12
C GLY A 458 0.18 25.18 42.15
N PHE A 459 0.25 25.88 41.03
CA PHE A 459 1.05 27.11 40.91
C PHE A 459 0.35 28.24 41.66
N LYS A 460 1.13 29.08 42.36
CA LYS A 460 0.59 30.35 42.88
C LYS A 460 0.05 31.15 41.70
N LYS A 461 -1.21 31.59 41.77
CA LYS A 461 -1.78 32.50 40.77
C LYS A 461 -0.95 33.79 40.79
N SER A 462 -0.35 34.11 39.66
CA SER A 462 0.32 35.39 39.40
C SER A 462 -0.69 36.50 39.23
#